data_AF-A0A961UHT8-F1
#
_entry.id   AF-A0A961UHT8-F1
#
_cell.length_a   1.000
_cell.length_b   1.000
_cell.length_c   1.000
_cell.angle_alpha   90.00
_cell.angle_beta   90.00
_cell.angle_gamma   90.00
#
_symmetry.space_group_name_H-M   'P 1'
#
loop_
_entity.id
_entity.type
_entity.pdbx_description
1 polymer ?
#
loop_
_entity_poly.entity_id
_entity_poly.type
_entity_poly.pdbx_seq_one_letter_code
_entity_poly.pdbx_strand_id
1 'polypeptide(L)'
;MGLSNPQGGTMVAPAPKGVIDPRTGRPVGADDAFFGEINAELADKGFIVTATDDLINWARTGSLMWMTFGFACCAVEMMQVSMLRY
;
A
#
# COMPACT_ATOMS: atom_id res chain seq x y z
N MET A 1 -3.04 4.98 -16.80
CA MET A 1 -3.48 3.58 -17.00
C MET A 1 -2.41 2.67 -16.41
N GLY A 2 -2.81 1.56 -15.79
CA GLY A 2 -1.91 0.62 -15.11
C GLY A 2 -2.01 0.69 -13.59
N LEU A 3 -2.86 -0.16 -12.99
CA LEU A 3 -2.91 -0.43 -11.55
C LEU A 3 -2.00 -1.63 -11.20
N SER A 4 -0.81 -1.65 -11.78
CA SER A 4 0.13 -2.77 -11.71
C SER A 4 1.22 -2.50 -10.67
N ASN A 5 0.94 -2.83 -9.40
CA ASN A 5 1.98 -2.88 -8.37
C ASN A 5 3.02 -3.98 -8.73
N PRO A 6 4.33 -3.70 -8.72
CA PRO A 6 5.35 -4.68 -9.14
C PRO A 6 5.55 -5.87 -8.18
N GLN A 7 4.95 -5.87 -6.98
CA GLN A 7 4.85 -7.08 -6.17
C GLN A 7 3.46 -7.71 -6.34
N GLY A 8 3.42 -8.93 -6.90
CA GLY A 8 2.20 -9.64 -7.28
C GLY A 8 1.37 -10.15 -6.09
N GLY A 9 0.59 -9.26 -5.50
CA GLY A 9 -0.46 -9.59 -4.52
C GLY A 9 -1.78 -8.91 -4.90
N THR A 10 -2.90 -9.60 -4.70
CA THR A 10 -4.24 -9.06 -4.92
C THR A 10 -4.61 -8.05 -3.84
N MET A 11 -4.58 -6.75 -4.16
CA MET A 11 -4.78 -5.67 -3.16
C MET A 11 -6.15 -5.71 -2.46
N VAL A 12 -7.16 -6.35 -3.06
CA VAL A 12 -8.52 -6.48 -2.49
C VAL A 12 -8.53 -7.29 -1.18
N ALA A 13 -7.66 -8.29 -1.03
CA ALA A 13 -7.37 -8.94 0.25
C ALA A 13 -6.05 -9.73 0.17
N PRO A 14 -5.17 -9.65 1.19
CA PRO A 14 -4.14 -10.66 1.36
C PRO A 14 -4.79 -11.99 1.70
N ALA A 15 -4.65 -12.99 0.83
CA ALA A 15 -5.17 -14.34 1.09
C ALA A 15 -4.72 -14.84 2.48
N PRO A 16 -5.63 -15.38 3.32
CA PRO A 16 -5.34 -15.64 4.71
C PRO A 16 -4.25 -16.70 4.86
N LYS A 17 -3.04 -16.27 5.22
CA LYS A 17 -1.90 -17.13 5.60
C LYS A 17 -2.10 -17.71 7.01
N GLY A 18 -3.25 -18.35 7.22
CA GLY A 18 -3.53 -19.17 8.38
C GLY A 18 -2.76 -20.50 8.32
N VAL A 19 -2.66 -21.17 9.46
CA VAL A 19 -2.23 -22.57 9.51
C VAL A 19 -3.22 -23.43 8.70
N ILE A 20 -2.71 -24.31 7.85
CA ILE A 20 -3.52 -25.24 7.07
C ILE A 20 -3.89 -26.44 7.95
N ASP A 21 -5.17 -26.78 8.05
CA ASP A 21 -5.61 -27.99 8.75
C ASP A 21 -5.22 -29.25 7.93
N PRO A 22 -4.43 -30.19 8.49
CA PRO A 22 -4.03 -31.42 7.82
C PRO A 22 -5.19 -32.34 7.40
N ARG A 23 -6.40 -32.16 7.96
CA ARG A 23 -7.59 -32.98 7.60
C ARG A 23 -8.38 -32.43 6.41
N THR A 24 -8.27 -31.14 6.10
CA THR A 24 -9.12 -30.47 5.10
C THR A 24 -8.35 -29.71 4.02
N GLY A 25 -7.05 -29.43 4.24
CA GLY A 25 -6.22 -28.67 3.29
C GLY A 25 -6.59 -27.18 3.18
N ARG A 26 -7.50 -26.69 4.04
CA ARG A 26 -7.96 -25.29 4.08
C ARG A 26 -7.30 -24.56 5.26
N PRO A 27 -7.13 -23.22 5.19
CA PRO A 27 -6.66 -22.45 6.33
C PRO A 27 -7.69 -22.49 7.46
N VAL A 28 -7.25 -22.72 8.69
CA VAL A 28 -8.09 -22.69 9.88
C VAL A 28 -8.78 -21.32 9.99
N GLY A 29 -10.10 -21.31 10.14
CA GLY A 29 -10.96 -20.13 10.06
C GLY A 29 -11.79 -20.01 8.77
N ALA A 30 -11.54 -20.85 7.75
CA ALA A 30 -12.21 -20.76 6.44
C ALA A 30 -13.68 -21.24 6.40
N ASP A 31 -14.21 -21.81 7.49
CA ASP A 31 -15.59 -22.28 7.62
C ASP A 31 -16.35 -21.60 8.78
N ASP A 32 -15.69 -20.68 9.49
CA ASP A 32 -16.28 -19.93 10.60
C ASP A 32 -17.12 -18.76 10.07
N ALA A 33 -18.43 -18.76 10.35
CA ALA A 33 -19.37 -17.75 9.86
C ALA A 33 -18.93 -16.31 10.17
N PHE A 34 -18.35 -16.08 11.36
CA PHE A 34 -17.79 -14.79 11.80
C PHE A 34 -16.67 -14.28 10.87
N PHE A 35 -15.74 -15.16 10.47
CA PHE A 35 -14.70 -14.79 9.52
C PHE A 35 -15.25 -14.63 8.09
N GLY A 36 -16.31 -15.37 7.72
CA GLY A 36 -17.03 -15.15 6.47
C GLY A 36 -17.66 -13.75 6.37
N GLU A 37 -18.38 -13.33 7.40
CA GLU A 37 -19.03 -12.02 7.51
C GLU A 37 -18.00 -10.87 7.51
N ILE A 38 -16.91 -11.01 8.28
CA ILE A 38 -15.80 -10.05 8.30
C ILE A 38 -15.13 -9.93 6.92
N ASN A 39 -14.87 -11.04 6.22
CA ASN A 39 -14.28 -10.98 4.88
C ASN A 39 -15.23 -10.36 3.85
N ALA A 40 -16.55 -10.54 3.97
CA ALA A 40 -17.53 -9.88 3.11
C ALA A 40 -17.54 -8.35 3.33
N GLU A 41 -17.58 -7.89 4.58
CA GLU A 41 -17.54 -6.45 4.86
C GLU A 41 -16.17 -5.82 4.51
N LEU A 42 -15.07 -6.56 4.67
CA LEU A 42 -13.75 -6.13 4.20
C LEU A 42 -13.64 -6.09 2.66
N ALA A 43 -14.37 -6.93 1.92
CA ALA A 43 -14.40 -6.86 0.46
C ALA A 43 -15.09 -5.58 -0.03
N ASP A 44 -16.27 -5.25 0.52
CA ASP A 44 -17.02 -4.03 0.16
C ASP A 44 -16.29 -2.74 0.57
N LYS A 45 -15.81 -2.67 1.82
CA LYS A 45 -15.19 -1.44 2.35
C LYS A 45 -13.70 -1.33 1.99
N GLY A 46 -12.99 -2.46 1.91
CA GLY A 46 -11.54 -2.50 1.65
C GLY A 46 -11.16 -1.99 0.26
N PHE A 47 -12.00 -2.18 -0.76
CA PHE A 47 -11.75 -1.62 -2.08
C PHE A 47 -11.69 -0.07 -2.06
N ILE A 48 -12.59 0.58 -1.30
CA ILE A 48 -12.60 2.04 -1.18
C ILE A 48 -11.41 2.52 -0.36
N VAL A 49 -11.11 1.87 0.77
CA VAL A 49 -9.98 2.26 1.64
C VAL A 49 -8.65 2.11 0.91
N THR A 50 -8.37 0.95 0.30
CA THR A 50 -7.10 0.69 -0.42
C THR A 50 -6.88 1.66 -1.59
N ALA A 51 -7.91 1.89 -2.42
CA ALA A 51 -7.82 2.87 -3.51
C ALA A 51 -7.63 4.32 -3.01
N THR A 52 -8.12 4.64 -1.81
CA THR A 52 -7.92 5.95 -1.16
C THR A 52 -6.51 6.08 -0.59
N ASP A 53 -5.97 5.03 0.04
CA ASP A 53 -4.58 5.01 0.53
C ASP A 53 -3.57 5.14 -0.63
N ASP A 54 -3.77 4.44 -1.75
CA ASP A 54 -2.96 4.59 -2.96
C ASP A 54 -2.98 6.05 -3.47
N LEU A 55 -4.17 6.67 -3.53
CA LEU A 55 -4.34 8.06 -3.94
C LEU A 55 -3.66 9.04 -2.97
N ILE A 56 -3.74 8.80 -1.66
CA ILE A 56 -3.08 9.61 -0.62
C ILE A 56 -1.55 9.47 -0.72
N ASN A 57 -1.03 8.27 -0.95
CA ASN A 57 0.41 8.04 -1.09
C ASN A 57 0.97 8.65 -2.38
N TRP A 58 0.23 8.57 -3.49
CA TRP A 58 0.52 9.31 -4.72
C TRP A 58 0.51 10.83 -4.48
N ALA A 59 -0.51 11.36 -3.81
CA ALA A 59 -0.60 12.79 -3.52
C ALA A 59 0.55 13.27 -2.62
N ARG A 60 0.90 12.53 -1.56
CA ARG A 60 2.01 12.86 -0.65
C ARG A 60 3.37 12.86 -1.35
N THR A 61 3.63 11.89 -2.23
CA THR A 61 4.89 11.81 -2.99
C THR A 61 4.96 12.86 -4.11
N GLY A 62 3.82 13.21 -4.72
CA GLY A 62 3.73 14.25 -5.75
C GLY A 62 3.70 15.70 -5.23
N SER A 63 3.54 15.92 -3.92
CA SER A 63 3.41 17.27 -3.31
C SER A 63 4.46 17.58 -2.24
N LEU A 64 5.67 17.00 -2.37
CA LEU A 64 6.78 17.20 -1.43
C LEU A 64 7.20 18.68 -1.34
N MET A 65 6.75 19.35 -0.28
CA MET A 65 7.07 20.74 0.05
C MET A 65 8.32 20.78 0.94
N TRP A 66 9.49 20.76 0.28
CA TRP A 66 10.78 20.54 0.93
C TRP A 66 11.20 21.67 1.88
N MET A 67 11.43 21.32 3.16
CA MET A 67 12.06 22.19 4.17
C MET A 67 13.57 21.90 4.21
N THR A 68 14.35 22.50 3.30
CA THR A 68 15.77 22.17 3.11
C THR A 68 16.67 22.73 4.21
N PHE A 69 17.19 21.87 5.09
CA PHE A 69 18.25 22.24 6.02
C PHE A 69 19.63 21.97 5.41
N GLY A 70 20.35 23.03 5.02
CA GLY A 70 21.68 22.94 4.43
C GLY A 70 22.80 23.31 5.41
N PHE A 71 23.52 22.31 5.96
CA PHE A 71 24.60 22.56 6.94
C PHE A 71 25.97 22.92 6.34
N ALA A 72 26.28 22.45 5.11
CA ALA A 72 27.58 22.64 4.46
C ALA A 72 27.45 22.42 2.93
N CYS A 73 28.39 21.70 2.30
CA CYS A 73 28.38 21.35 0.86
C CYS A 73 27.04 20.80 0.36
N CYS A 74 26.37 19.92 1.12
CA CYS A 74 25.08 19.34 0.71
C CYS A 74 23.97 20.39 0.47
N ALA A 75 24.14 21.62 0.97
CA ALA A 75 23.24 22.73 0.64
C ALA A 75 23.34 23.11 -0.85
N VAL A 76 24.55 23.25 -1.41
CA VAL A 76 24.74 23.68 -2.81
C VAL A 76 24.39 22.56 -3.80
N GLU A 77 24.60 21.31 -3.41
CA GLU A 77 24.17 20.13 -4.19
C GLU A 77 22.64 20.07 -4.29
N MET A 78 21.91 20.27 -3.18
CA MET A 78 20.45 20.39 -3.19
C MET A 78 19.98 21.61 -4.02
N MET A 79 20.68 22.74 -3.95
CA MET A 79 20.44 23.92 -4.80
C MET A 79 20.80 23.71 -6.29
N GLN A 80 21.39 22.56 -6.66
CA GLN A 80 21.61 22.14 -8.05
C GLN A 80 20.67 21.00 -8.50
N VAL A 81 19.86 20.43 -7.60
CA VAL A 81 18.87 19.37 -7.90
C VAL A 81 17.46 19.92 -8.17
N SER A 82 17.18 21.17 -7.77
CA SER A 82 15.96 21.94 -8.12
C SER A 82 15.74 23.00 -9.39
N MET A 83 17.11 24.28 -10.81
CA MET A 83 17.24 25.44 -11.81
C MET A 83 17.43 25.06 -13.30
N LEU A 84 16.49 24.34 -13.93
CA LEU A 84 16.43 23.98 -15.37
C LEU A 84 17.58 23.13 -15.94
N ARG A 85 18.73 23.09 -15.26
CA ARG A 85 19.66 21.95 -15.27
C ARG A 85 19.28 20.91 -14.19
N TYR A 86 18.23 21.23 -13.42
CA TYR A 86 17.23 20.31 -12.88
C TYR A 86 16.75 19.34 -13.97
#